data_AF-A0A958XX47-F1
#
_entry.id   AF-A0A958XX47-F1
#
_cell.length_a   1.000
_cell.length_b   1.000
_cell.length_c   1.000
_cell.angle_alpha   90.00
_cell.angle_beta   90.00
_cell.angle_gamma   90.00
#
_symmetry.space_group_name_H-M   'P 1'
#
loop_
_entity.id
_entity.type
_entity.pdbx_description
1 polymer ?
#
loop_
_entity_poly.entity_id
_entity_poly.type
_entity_poly.pdbx_seq_one_letter_code
_entity_poly.pdbx_strand_id
1 'polypeptide(L)' 'EVRDQARARGLLASDVPIEPVAAAAFPATAPRPACSVLATERIEAALGSRLPPWQDGVARHLDRVREGRNGS' A
#
# COMPACT_ATOMS: atom_id res chain seq x y z
N GLU A 1 -8.84 1.37 2.31
CA GLU A 1 -7.73 1.92 3.12
C GLU A 1 -6.79 2.85 2.34
N VAL A 2 -6.01 2.39 1.34
CA VAL A 2 -5.13 3.29 0.56
C VAL A 2 -5.90 4.41 -0.13
N ARG A 3 -7.00 4.09 -0.83
CA ARG A 3 -7.90 5.06 -1.47
C ARG A 3 -8.37 6.12 -0.47
N ASP A 4 -8.82 5.68 0.69
CA ASP A 4 -9.39 6.55 1.71
C ASP A 4 -8.31 7.47 2.30
N GLN A 5 -7.09 6.95 2.54
CA GLN A 5 -5.93 7.75 2.96
C GLN A 5 -5.52 8.79 1.91
N ALA A 6 -5.57 8.44 0.62
CA ALA A 6 -5.27 9.36 -0.48
C ALA A 6 -6.34 10.43 -0.63
N ARG A 7 -7.63 10.07 -0.48
CA ARG A 7 -8.77 10.99 -0.50
C ARG A 7 -8.69 11.99 0.65
N ALA A 8 -8.42 11.54 1.88
CA ALA A 8 -8.27 12.41 3.04
C ALA A 8 -7.16 13.46 2.87
N ARG A 9 -6.14 13.13 2.08
CA ARG A 9 -5.05 14.04 1.71
C ARG A 9 -5.36 14.91 0.52
N GLY A 10 -6.53 14.77 -0.13
CA GLY A 10 -6.92 15.45 -1.36
C GLY A 10 -6.19 14.98 -2.63
N LEU A 11 -5.52 13.82 -2.59
CA LEU A 11 -4.64 13.35 -3.68
C LEU A 11 -5.45 12.79 -4.86
N LEU A 12 -6.70 12.42 -4.59
CA LEU A 12 -7.70 11.99 -5.56
C LEU A 12 -8.65 13.15 -5.84
N ALA A 13 -8.89 13.43 -7.12
CA ALA A 13 -9.80 14.50 -7.56
C ALA A 13 -11.28 14.14 -7.36
N SER A 14 -11.59 12.85 -7.32
CA SER A 14 -12.95 12.33 -7.13
C SER A 14 -12.90 11.00 -6.39
N ASP A 15 -14.06 10.55 -5.93
CA ASP A 15 -14.18 9.18 -5.46
C ASP A 15 -14.07 8.21 -6.65
N VAL A 16 -13.32 7.12 -6.46
CA VAL A 16 -13.07 6.12 -7.50
C VAL A 16 -13.62 4.79 -6.98
N PRO A 17 -14.64 4.19 -7.62
CA PRO A 17 -15.14 2.89 -7.22
C PRO A 17 -14.04 1.84 -7.44
N ILE A 18 -13.87 0.97 -6.44
CA ILE A 18 -12.89 -0.12 -6.48
C ILE A 18 -13.66 -1.41 -6.29
N GLU A 19 -13.72 -2.20 -7.36
CA GLU A 19 -14.39 -3.50 -7.36
C GLU A 19 -13.36 -4.62 -7.22
N PRO A 20 -13.54 -5.57 -6.28
CA PRO A 20 -12.71 -6.76 -6.19
C PRO A 20 -12.83 -7.60 -7.46
N VAL A 21 -11.70 -8.14 -7.93
CA VAL A 21 -11.66 -9.02 -9.10
C VAL A 21 -10.85 -10.27 -8.81
N ALA A 22 -11.25 -11.39 -9.42
CA ALA A 22 -10.47 -12.62 -9.38
C ALA A 22 -9.20 -12.46 -10.22
N ALA A 23 -8.10 -13.10 -9.80
CA ALA A 23 -6.85 -13.10 -10.57
C ALA A 23 -7.05 -13.62 -12.01
N ALA A 24 -7.98 -14.55 -12.22
CA ALA A 24 -8.31 -15.09 -13.54
C ALA A 24 -8.91 -14.04 -14.51
N ALA A 25 -9.46 -12.93 -14.02
CA ALA A 25 -9.95 -11.85 -14.86
C ALA A 25 -8.81 -11.12 -15.59
N PHE A 26 -7.58 -11.18 -15.05
CA PHE A 26 -6.39 -10.56 -15.60
C PHE A 26 -5.20 -11.54 -15.53
N PRO A 27 -5.15 -12.53 -16.44
CA PRO A 27 -4.11 -13.54 -16.41
C PRO A 27 -2.73 -12.92 -16.65
N ALA A 28 -1.76 -13.30 -15.83
CA ALA A 28 -0.36 -12.94 -16.01
C ALA A 28 0.40 -14.12 -16.64
N THR A 29 1.44 -13.84 -17.44
CA THR A 29 2.30 -14.87 -18.06
C THR A 29 2.94 -15.78 -17.03
N ALA A 30 3.41 -15.21 -15.91
CA ALA A 30 3.95 -15.96 -14.79
C ALA A 30 2.85 -16.21 -13.73
N PRO A 31 2.69 -17.45 -13.24
CA PRO A 31 1.78 -17.74 -12.13
C PRO A 31 2.13 -16.92 -10.89
N ARG A 32 1.11 -16.38 -10.22
CA ARG A 32 1.28 -15.66 -8.96
C ARG A 32 0.86 -16.54 -7.78
N PRO A 33 1.62 -16.54 -6.68
CA PRO A 33 1.19 -17.18 -5.44
C PRO A 33 -0.12 -16.58 -4.93
N ALA A 34 -0.99 -17.41 -4.35
CA ALA A 34 -2.24 -16.95 -3.75
C ALA A 34 -2.02 -16.13 -2.46
N CYS A 35 -0.91 -16.37 -1.76
CA CYS A 35 -0.49 -15.61 -0.59
C CYS A 35 1.02 -15.36 -0.66
N SER A 36 1.44 -14.12 -0.39
CA SER A 36 2.85 -13.72 -0.36
C SER A 36 3.20 -12.98 0.94
N VAL A 37 2.42 -13.18 2.00
CA VAL A 37 2.73 -12.65 3.32
C VAL A 37 3.96 -13.37 3.87
N LEU A 38 4.95 -12.62 4.31
CA LEU A 38 6.19 -13.13 4.89
C LEU A 38 6.15 -13.00 6.41
N ALA A 39 6.67 -14.00 7.10
CA ALA A 39 6.88 -13.99 8.55
C ALA A 39 8.12 -13.12 8.88
N THR A 40 7.97 -12.18 9.81
CA THR A 40 8.99 -11.12 10.06
C THR A 40 9.71 -11.26 11.40
N GLU A 41 9.35 -12.25 12.22
CA GLU A 41 9.76 -12.37 13.62
C GLU A 41 11.28 -12.47 13.77
N ARG A 42 11.95 -13.16 12.83
CA ARG A 42 13.43 -13.28 12.83
C ARG A 42 14.12 -11.94 12.60
N ILE A 43 13.57 -11.12 11.71
CA ILE A 43 14.12 -9.79 11.40
C ILE A 43 13.87 -8.87 12.59
N GLU A 44 12.68 -8.93 13.18
CA GLU A 44 12.34 -8.13 14.36
C GLU A 44 13.22 -8.46 15.56
N ALA A 45 13.46 -9.76 15.80
CA ALA A 45 14.36 -10.22 16.86
C ALA A 45 15.81 -9.80 16.61
N ALA A 46 16.30 -9.90 15.37
CA ALA A 46 17.68 -9.56 15.03
C ALA A 46 17.97 -8.05 15.09
N LEU A 47 16.99 -7.22 14.72
CA LEU A 47 17.14 -5.76 14.65
C LEU A 47 16.58 -5.03 15.89
N GLY A 48 15.95 -5.76 16.81
CA GLY A 48 15.34 -5.19 18.02
C GLY A 48 14.20 -4.20 17.73
N SER A 49 13.59 -4.28 16.55
CA SER A 49 12.57 -3.32 16.10
C SER A 49 11.43 -4.05 15.39
N ARG A 50 10.19 -3.74 15.78
CA ARG A 50 8.99 -4.29 15.13
C ARG A 50 8.71 -3.56 13.83
N LEU A 51 8.29 -4.29 12.80
CA LEU A 51 7.76 -3.65 11.60
C LEU A 51 6.40 -3.01 11.92
N PRO A 52 6.21 -1.72 11.60
CA PRO A 52 4.91 -1.09 11.77
C PRO A 52 3.88 -1.73 10.83
N PRO A 53 2.58 -1.56 11.11
CA PRO A 53 1.53 -1.86 10.15
C PRO A 53 1.84 -1.23 8.78
N TRP A 54 1.56 -1.95 7.69
CA TRP A 54 1.89 -1.50 6.32
C TRP A 54 1.24 -0.15 5.98
N GLN A 55 0.13 0.17 6.64
CA GLN A 55 -0.64 1.39 6.46
C GLN A 55 0.14 2.65 6.84
N ASP A 56 1.01 2.57 7.86
CA ASP A 56 1.86 3.69 8.26
C ASP A 56 2.90 4.00 7.17
N GLY A 57 3.39 2.94 6.50
CA GLY A 57 4.25 3.07 5.33
C GLY A 57 3.58 3.79 4.17
N VAL A 58 2.32 3.44 3.90
CA VAL A 58 1.49 4.10 2.87
C VAL A 58 1.24 5.56 3.25
N ALA A 59 0.82 5.84 4.48
CA ALA A 59 0.54 7.19 4.97
C ALA A 59 1.74 8.12 4.74
N ARG A 60 2.93 7.70 5.23
CA ARG A 60 4.20 8.44 5.06
C ARG A 60 4.57 8.65 3.59
N HIS A 61 4.27 7.70 2.71
CA HIS A 61 4.55 7.88 1.29
C HIS A 61 3.58 8.87 0.64
N LEU A 62 2.29 8.77 0.95
CA LEU A 62 1.28 9.71 0.44
C LEU A 62 1.53 11.14 0.92
N ASP A 63 2.03 11.33 2.13
CA ASP A 63 2.44 12.66 2.62
C ASP A 63 3.55 13.26 1.75
N ARG A 64 4.58 12.47 1.42
CA ARG A 64 5.65 12.90 0.49
C ARG A 64 5.12 13.23 -0.91
N VAL A 65 4.17 12.46 -1.42
CA VAL A 65 3.52 12.76 -2.72
C VAL A 65 2.76 14.09 -2.66
N ARG A 66 2.10 14.39 -1.54
CA ARG A 66 1.40 15.66 -1.31
C ARG A 66 2.38 16.83 -1.26
N GLU A 67 3.46 16.70 -0.51
CA GLU A 67 4.51 17.72 -0.40
C GLU A 67 5.12 18.06 -1.77
N GLY A 68 5.45 17.04 -2.57
CA GLY A 68 5.98 17.22 -3.91
C GLY A 68 5.01 17.90 -4.89
N ARG A 69 3.69 17.84 -4.65
CA ARG A 69 2.68 18.58 -5.42
C ARG A 69 2.51 20.03 -4.99
N ASN A 70 2.81 20.35 -3.73
CA ASN A 70 2.64 21.68 -3.16
C ASN A 70 3.90 22.56 -3.28
N GLY A 71 5.07 21.95 -3.49
CA GLY A 71 6.35 22.63 -3.64
C GLY A 71 6.73 22.96 -5.09
N SER A 72 5.79 22.88 -6.05
CA SER A 72 5.97 23.24 -7.46
C SER A 72 5.09 24.40 -7.87
#